data_AF-A0A4Q4V7U4-F1
#
_entry.id   AF-A0A4Q4V7U4-F1
#
_cell.length_a   1.000
_cell.length_b   1.000
_cell.length_c   1.000
_cell.angle_alpha   90.00
_cell.angle_beta   90.00
_cell.angle_gamma   90.00
#
_symmetry.space_group_name_H-M   'P 1'
#
loop_
_entity.id
_entity.type
_entity.pdbx_description
1 polymer ?
#
loop_
_entity_poly.entity_id
_entity_poly.type
_entity_poly.pdbx_seq_one_letter_code
_entity_poly.pdbx_strand_id
1 'polypeptide(L)' 'MAPALNYGGQQAYEGLKAFCTPSDGIQVFRPDRNAVRMQHSAEVVSCPPVPTELFLDAVRAAVSLDAEYVPPHETGAAM' A
#
# COMPACT_ATOMS: atom_id res chain seq x y z
N MET A 1 -25.36 -1.73 -8.67
CA MET A 1 -24.69 -0.47 -9.08
C MET A 1 -23.35 -0.39 -8.38
N ALA A 2 -22.31 0.14 -9.02
CA ALA A 2 -20.96 0.29 -8.44
C ALA A 2 -20.76 1.74 -7.98
N PRO A 3 -20.86 2.05 -6.67
CA PRO A 3 -20.87 3.45 -6.20
C PRO A 3 -19.62 4.25 -6.58
N ALA A 4 -18.46 3.59 -6.61
CA ALA A 4 -17.19 4.19 -7.01
C ALA A 4 -17.23 4.84 -8.41
N LEU A 5 -17.98 4.25 -9.36
CA LEU A 5 -18.08 4.76 -10.73
C LEU A 5 -19.20 5.78 -10.92
N ASN A 6 -20.29 5.64 -10.14
CA ASN A 6 -21.52 6.39 -10.38
C ASN A 6 -21.57 7.70 -9.59
N TYR A 7 -20.85 7.78 -8.47
CA TYR A 7 -20.87 8.95 -7.58
C TYR A 7 -19.49 9.56 -7.37
N GLY A 8 -18.46 9.03 -8.03
CA GLY A 8 -17.09 9.57 -8.08
C GLY A 8 -16.30 9.56 -6.76
N GLY A 9 -16.97 9.54 -5.61
CA GLY A 9 -16.37 9.80 -4.30
C GLY A 9 -16.32 8.62 -3.32
N GLN A 10 -16.99 7.49 -3.60
CA GLN A 10 -16.93 6.31 -2.71
C GLN A 10 -15.74 5.39 -3.07
N GLN A 11 -14.53 5.94 -2.96
CA GLN A 11 -13.27 5.23 -3.18
C GLN A 11 -12.14 5.94 -2.44
N ALA A 12 -11.16 5.17 -1.99
CA ALA A 12 -9.94 5.67 -1.36
C ALA A 12 -8.75 4.82 -1.83
N TYR A 13 -7.57 5.41 -1.85
CA TYR A 13 -6.33 4.72 -2.21
C TYR A 13 -5.19 5.12 -1.28
N GLU A 14 -4.14 4.32 -1.27
CA GLU A 14 -2.90 4.59 -0.54
C GLU A 14 -1.70 4.48 -1.47
N GLY A 15 -0.63 5.19 -1.12
CA GLY A 15 0.64 5.16 -1.83
C GLY A 15 1.78 4.81 -0.87
N LEU A 16 2.50 3.73 -1.19
CA LEU A 16 3.69 3.28 -0.49
C LEU A 16 4.74 2.80 -1.51
N LYS A 17 6.00 2.75 -1.08
CA LYS A 17 7.13 2.28 -1.88
C LYS A 17 7.84 1.13 -1.16
N ALA A 18 8.29 0.16 -1.94
CA ALA A 18 9.20 -0.89 -1.50
C ALA A 18 10.60 -0.59 -2.04
N PHE A 19 11.62 -0.82 -1.22
CA PHE A 19 13.03 -0.51 -1.52
C PHE A 19 13.87 -1.76 -1.29
N CYS A 20 14.77 -2.06 -2.22
CA CYS A 20 15.82 -3.05 -1.99
C CYS A 20 16.92 -2.43 -1.12
N THR A 21 17.35 -3.12 -0.07
CA THR A 21 18.43 -2.70 0.82
C THR A 21 19.78 -3.09 0.21
N PRO A 22 20.90 -2.51 0.71
CA PRO A 22 22.25 -2.96 0.33
C PRO A 22 22.55 -4.43 0.67
N SER A 23 21.67 -5.10 1.43
CA SER A 23 21.81 -6.49 1.86
C SER A 23 20.84 -7.43 1.12
N ASP A 24 20.36 -7.04 -0.06
CA ASP A 24 19.35 -7.75 -0.87
C ASP A 24 18.01 -8.03 -0.17
N GLY A 25 17.69 -7.27 0.88
CA GLY A 25 16.39 -7.35 1.55
C GLY A 25 15.40 -6.35 0.97
N ILE A 26 14.10 -6.66 0.97
CA ILE A 26 13.07 -5.68 0.59
C ILE A 26 12.45 -5.06 1.84
N GLN A 27 12.37 -3.73 1.88
CA GLN A 27 11.77 -2.97 2.97
C GLN A 27 10.69 -2.02 2.47
N VAL A 28 9.62 -1.88 3.25
CA VAL A 28 8.54 -0.92 3.01
C VAL A 28 8.54 0.11 4.14
N PHE A 29 8.51 1.39 3.79
CA PHE A 29 8.59 2.45 4.78
C PHE A 29 7.24 2.72 5.45
N ARG A 30 7.16 2.43 6.76
CA ARG A 30 6.03 2.74 7.65
C ARG A 30 4.63 2.38 7.09
N PRO A 31 4.41 1.14 6.62
CA PRO A 31 3.11 0.73 6.09
C PRO A 31 1.99 0.79 7.15
N ASP A 32 2.34 0.78 8.44
CA ASP A 32 1.42 1.00 9.56
C ASP A 32 0.70 2.37 9.47
N ARG A 33 1.41 3.41 9.02
CA ARG A 33 0.84 4.75 8.90
C ARG A 33 -0.10 4.88 7.71
N ASN A 34 0.21 4.19 6.62
CA ASN A 34 -0.68 4.08 5.48
C ASN A 34 -1.97 3.35 5.85
N ALA A 35 -1.89 2.28 6.64
CA ALA A 35 -3.08 1.56 7.12
C ALA A 35 -4.01 2.47 7.93
N VAL A 36 -3.46 3.25 8.87
CA VAL A 36 -4.24 4.20 9.68
C VAL A 36 -4.88 5.29 8.79
N ARG A 37 -4.16 5.79 7.78
CA ARG A 37 -4.71 6.77 6.84
C ARG A 37 -5.78 6.18 5.92
N MET A 38 -5.65 4.92 5.51
CA MET A 38 -6.69 4.21 4.77
C MET A 38 -7.96 4.05 5.60
N GLN A 39 -7.85 3.72 6.89
CA GLN A 39 -9.00 3.61 7.80
C GLN A 39 -9.74 4.95 7.93
N HIS A 40 -9.00 6.04 8.12
CA HIS A 40 -9.60 7.37 8.15
C HIS A 40 -10.27 7.74 6.82
N SER A 41 -9.60 7.46 5.70
CA SER A 41 -10.17 7.72 4.37
C SER A 41 -11.43 6.91 4.11
N ALA A 42 -11.46 5.64 4.55
CA ALA A 42 -12.63 4.77 4.47
C ALA A 42 -13.80 5.33 5.28
N GLU A 43 -13.55 5.85 6.48
CA GLU A 43 -14.58 6.53 7.29
C GLU A 43 -15.16 7.75 6.58
N VAL A 44 -14.32 8.62 6.00
CA VAL A 44 -14.74 9.82 5.25
C VAL A 44 -15.65 9.47 4.07
N VAL A 45 -15.33 8.40 3.34
CA VAL A 45 -16.11 7.97 2.17
C VAL A 45 -17.20 6.95 2.50
N SER A 46 -17.51 6.73 3.79
CA SER A 46 -18.53 5.78 4.26
C SER A 46 -18.31 4.34 3.76
N CYS A 47 -17.05 3.90 3.73
CA CYS A 47 -16.64 2.53 3.46
C CYS A 47 -16.21 1.81 4.74
N PRO A 48 -16.36 0.47 4.82
CA PRO A 48 -15.83 -0.29 5.95
C PRO A 48 -14.31 -0.10 6.08
N PRO A 49 -13.79 0.18 7.29
CA PRO A 49 -12.36 0.33 7.51
C PRO A 49 -11.64 -1.02 7.33
N VAL A 50 -10.45 -0.99 6.74
CA VAL A 50 -9.59 -2.17 6.58
C VAL A 50 -8.77 -2.37 7.85
N PRO A 51 -8.81 -3.55 8.51
CA PRO A 51 -7.97 -3.83 9.68
C PRO A 51 -6.49 -3.67 9.36
N THR A 52 -5.72 -3.11 10.30
CA THR A 52 -4.29 -2.82 10.10
C THR A 52 -3.50 -4.06 9.71
N GLU A 53 -3.70 -5.18 10.42
CA GLU A 53 -2.99 -6.43 10.12
C GLU A 53 -3.29 -6.95 8.71
N LEU A 54 -4.56 -6.89 8.28
CA LEU A 54 -4.94 -7.29 6.93
C LEU A 54 -4.27 -6.43 5.86
N PHE A 55 -4.16 -5.12 6.10
CA PHE A 55 -3.44 -4.22 5.20
C PHE A 55 -1.95 -4.56 5.12
N LEU A 56 -1.31 -4.80 6.27
CA LEU A 56 0.11 -5.16 6.33
C LEU A 56 0.40 -6.50 5.64
N ASP A 57 -0.46 -7.50 5.84
CA ASP A 57 -0.32 -8.80 5.19
C ASP A 57 -0.54 -8.72 3.68
N ALA A 58 -1.50 -7.92 3.22
CA ALA A 58 -1.70 -7.67 1.80
C ALA A 58 -0.49 -6.99 1.16
N VAL A 59 0.09 -5.98 1.82
CA VAL A 59 1.31 -5.30 1.34
C VAL A 59 2.49 -6.28 1.27
N ARG A 60 2.69 -7.09 2.31
CA ARG A 60 3.74 -8.13 2.32
C ARG A 60 3.55 -9.12 1.17
N ALA A 61 2.33 -9.62 1.00
CA ALA A 61 2.00 -10.58 -0.07
C ALA A 61 2.27 -9.99 -1.46
N ALA A 62 1.80 -8.77 -1.72
CA ALA A 62 2.02 -8.11 -3.01
C ALA A 62 3.52 -7.95 -3.30
N VAL A 63 4.30 -7.43 -2.35
CA VAL A 63 5.73 -7.22 -2.53
C VAL A 63 6.51 -8.53 -2.66
N SER A 64 6.12 -9.57 -1.92
CA SER A 64 6.80 -10.88 -2.00
C SER A 64 6.49 -11.63 -3.29
N LEU A 65 5.28 -11.51 -3.84
CA LEU A 65 4.91 -12.14 -5.11
C LEU A 65 5.54 -11.42 -6.31
N ASP A 66 5.67 -10.10 -6.23
CA ASP A 66 6.17 -9.23 -7.31
C ASP A 66 7.61 -8.73 -7.06
N ALA A 67 8.39 -9.48 -6.26
CA ALA A 67 9.73 -9.06 -5.82
C ALA A 67 10.70 -8.77 -6.97
N GLU A 68 10.52 -9.40 -8.14
CA GLU A 68 11.32 -9.18 -9.34
C GLU A 68 11.20 -7.76 -9.92
N TYR A 69 10.09 -7.07 -9.63
CA TYR A 69 9.85 -5.71 -10.11
C TYR A 69 10.44 -4.64 -9.19
N VAL A 70 10.96 -5.03 -8.02
CA VAL A 70 11.64 -4.09 -7.12
C VAL A 70 13.03 -3.79 -7.68
N PRO A 71 13.35 -2.52 -8.01
CA PRO A 71 14.62 -2.19 -8.62
C PRO A 71 15.79 -2.50 -7.67
N PRO A 72 16.95 -2.93 -8.20
CA PRO A 72 18.16 -3.09 -7.38
C PRO A 72 18.55 -1.78 -6.71
N HIS A 73 19.11 -1.88 -5.50
CA HIS A 73 19.51 -0.72 -4.68
C HIS A 73 20.39 0.28 -5.45
N GLU A 74 21.27 -0.21 -6.32
CA GLU A 74 22.26 0.59 -7.07
C GLU A 74 21.65 1.56 -8.09
N THR A 75 20.43 1.29 -8.56
CA THR A 75 19.82 2.07 -9.65
C THR A 75 19.23 3.40 -9.19
N GLY A 76 19.03 3.59 -7.88
CA GLY A 76 18.38 4.79 -7.33
C GLY A 76 16.92 4.98 -7.78
N ALA A 77 16.36 4.09 -8.59
CA ALA A 77 15.01 4.21 -9.16
C ALA A 77 13.90 4.16 -8.10
N ALA A 78 14.23 3.70 -6.89
CA ALA A 78 13.31 3.68 -5.76
C ALA A 78 13.27 5.01 -4.98
N MET A 79 14.30 5.88 -5.06
CA MET A 79 14.34 7.18 -4.35
C MET A 79 13.27 8.14 -4.87
#